data_AF-A0A1Q2HQM3-F1
#
_entry.id   AF-A0A1Q2HQM3-F1
#
_cell.length_a   1.000
_cell.length_b   1.000
_cell.length_c   1.000
_cell.angle_alpha   90.00
_cell.angle_beta   90.00
_cell.angle_gamma   90.00
#
_symmetry.space_group_name_H-M   'P 1'
#
loop_
_entity.id
_entity.type
_entity.pdbx_description
1 polymer ?
#
loop_
_entity_poly.entity_id
_entity_poly.type
_entity_poly.pdbx_seq_one_letter_code
_entity_poly.pdbx_strand_id
1 'polypeptide(L)'
;MLLEKLRNAAGYLEFNITAIIDIIFILIIFLLFLGQFIASENYPVELPEQMHKSVADEGSKPGEVVLNVMREDDGTIMCIFQNSKLALEPGQGTIAELERMINRGIELLHGEAMINLRMDRELVFREYKPVITAIAKSNASEMIISGLQEKRDKNAAIGTNAPQTDPAAE
;
A
#
# COMPACT_ATOMS: atom_id res chain seq x y z
N MET A 1 -55.41 28.21 -40.12
CA MET A 1 -55.06 28.40 -38.69
C MET A 1 -54.51 27.14 -38.01
N LEU A 2 -54.84 25.91 -38.43
CA LEU A 2 -54.24 24.67 -37.89
C LEU A 2 -52.84 24.33 -38.44
N LEU A 3 -52.54 24.73 -39.67
CA LEU A 3 -51.23 24.51 -40.32
C LEU A 3 -50.08 25.28 -39.63
N GLU A 4 -50.39 26.39 -38.95
CA GLU A 4 -49.39 27.20 -38.26
C GLU A 4 -48.97 26.57 -36.92
N LYS A 5 -49.89 25.85 -36.26
CA LYS A 5 -49.63 25.12 -35.01
C LYS A 5 -48.80 23.84 -35.22
N LEU A 6 -48.90 23.19 -36.38
CA LEU A 6 -48.07 22.03 -36.71
C LEU A 6 -46.63 22.42 -37.08
N ARG A 7 -46.42 23.62 -37.62
CA ARG A 7 -45.07 24.15 -37.89
C ARG A 7 -44.29 24.41 -36.59
N ASN A 8 -44.94 24.87 -35.53
CA ASN A 8 -44.29 25.08 -34.23
C ASN A 8 -43.96 23.78 -33.47
N ALA A 9 -44.59 22.65 -33.81
CA ALA A 9 -44.22 21.35 -33.23
C ALA A 9 -42.97 20.74 -33.88
N ALA A 10 -42.60 21.18 -35.08
CA ALA A 10 -41.38 20.75 -35.77
C ALA A 10 -40.09 21.39 -35.20
N GLY A 11 -40.22 22.41 -34.34
CA GLY A 11 -39.09 23.11 -33.71
C GLY A 11 -38.54 22.46 -32.44
N TYR A 12 -39.15 21.38 -31.94
CA TYR A 12 -38.67 20.63 -30.75
C TYR A 12 -37.73 19.47 -31.09
N LEU A 13 -37.36 19.29 -32.35
CA LEU A 13 -36.51 18.21 -32.85
C LEU A 13 -35.16 18.69 -33.42
N GLU A 14 -34.76 19.93 -33.13
CA GLU A 14 -33.35 20.33 -33.25
C GLU A 14 -32.61 19.86 -32.00
N PHE A 15 -32.19 18.59 -32.03
CA PHE A 15 -31.27 18.06 -31.02
C PHE A 15 -29.97 18.86 -31.09
N ASN A 16 -29.59 19.51 -30.00
CA ASN A 16 -28.31 20.24 -29.89
C ASN A 16 -27.15 19.24 -29.81
N ILE A 17 -26.80 18.64 -30.94
CA ILE A 17 -25.72 17.67 -31.09
C ILE A 17 -24.39 18.25 -30.58
N THR A 18 -24.13 19.54 -30.82
CA THR A 18 -22.91 20.23 -30.36
C THR A 18 -22.75 20.19 -28.84
N ALA A 19 -23.84 20.38 -28.08
CA ALA A 19 -23.79 20.33 -26.62
C ALA A 19 -23.58 18.90 -26.09
N ILE A 20 -24.15 17.90 -26.77
CA ILE A 20 -23.96 16.48 -26.42
C ILE A 20 -22.52 16.04 -26.72
N ILE A 21 -21.96 16.48 -27.84
CA ILE A 21 -20.57 16.21 -28.20
C ILE A 21 -19.63 16.78 -27.14
N ASP A 22 -19.87 18.00 -26.66
CA ASP A 22 -19.04 18.62 -25.62
C ASP A 22 -19.07 17.80 -24.31
N ILE A 23 -20.25 17.36 -23.87
CA ILE A 23 -20.39 16.53 -22.67
C ILE A 23 -19.66 15.18 -22.82
N ILE A 24 -19.82 14.50 -23.97
CA ILE A 24 -19.15 13.23 -24.24
C ILE A 24 -17.63 13.42 -24.29
N PHE A 25 -17.16 14.52 -24.88
CA PHE A 25 -15.75 14.83 -25.00
C PHE A 25 -15.11 15.07 -23.63
N ILE A 26 -15.77 15.84 -22.76
CA ILE A 26 -15.35 16.02 -21.37
C ILE A 26 -15.30 14.66 -20.64
N LEU A 27 -16.29 13.78 -20.88
CA LEU A 27 -16.33 12.45 -20.27
C LEU A 27 -15.15 11.57 -20.71
N ILE A 28 -14.83 11.57 -22.01
CA ILE A 28 -13.70 10.81 -22.56
C ILE A 28 -12.38 11.33 -21.97
N ILE A 29 -12.17 12.65 -21.95
CA ILE A 29 -10.96 13.24 -21.37
C ILE A 29 -10.85 12.90 -19.88
N PHE A 30 -11.95 13.00 -19.14
CA PHE A 30 -12.00 12.65 -17.72
C PHE A 30 -11.62 11.18 -17.48
N LEU A 31 -12.17 10.25 -18.27
CA LEU A 31 -11.87 8.83 -18.15
C LEU A 31 -10.42 8.51 -18.54
N LEU A 32 -9.88 9.16 -19.57
CA LEU A 32 -8.47 9.03 -19.94
C LEU A 32 -7.54 9.54 -18.83
N PHE A 33 -7.89 10.67 -18.20
CA PHE A 33 -7.13 11.24 -17.10
C PHE A 33 -7.18 10.33 -15.85
N LEU A 34 -8.36 9.79 -15.53
CA LEU A 34 -8.52 8.84 -14.44
C LEU A 34 -7.75 7.53 -14.70
N GLY A 35 -7.75 7.03 -15.94
CA GLY A 35 -6.99 5.85 -16.35
C GLY A 35 -5.48 6.04 -16.22
N GLN A 36 -4.95 7.24 -16.52
CA GLN A 36 -3.54 7.56 -16.31
C GLN A 36 -3.16 7.54 -14.82
N PHE A 37 -4.07 7.97 -13.95
CA PHE A 37 -3.85 7.93 -12.50
C PHE A 37 -3.79 6.48 -11.97
N ILE A 38 -4.60 5.58 -12.52
CA ILE A 38 -4.63 4.17 -12.13
C ILE A 38 -3.44 3.38 -12.72
N ALA A 39 -2.97 3.74 -13.92
CA ALA A 39 -1.92 3.01 -14.61
C ALA A 39 -0.49 3.26 -14.08
N SER A 40 -0.30 4.21 -13.14
CA SER A 40 1.01 4.60 -12.60
C SER A 40 1.67 3.56 -11.69
N GLU A 41 1.07 2.39 -11.44
CA GLU A 41 1.65 1.32 -10.61
C GLU A 41 2.25 0.15 -11.42
N ASN A 42 2.39 0.24 -12.75
CA ASN A 42 3.09 -0.80 -13.51
C ASN A 42 4.62 -0.60 -13.43
N TYR A 43 5.22 -1.20 -12.41
CA TYR A 43 6.67 -1.41 -12.36
C TYR A 43 7.08 -2.34 -13.51
N PRO A 44 8.12 -2.02 -14.30
CA PRO A 44 8.63 -2.96 -15.30
C PRO A 44 9.27 -4.14 -14.58
N VAL A 45 8.61 -5.30 -14.64
CA VAL A 45 9.14 -6.55 -14.10
C VAL A 45 9.87 -7.28 -15.22
N GLU A 46 11.20 -7.31 -15.13
CA GLU A 46 12.02 -8.18 -15.98
C GLU A 46 11.82 -9.63 -15.51
N LEU A 47 11.30 -10.48 -16.39
CA LEU A 47 11.16 -11.92 -16.14
C LEU A 47 12.53 -12.59 -16.19
N PRO A 48 12.97 -13.30 -15.14
CA PRO A 48 13.98 -14.33 -15.28
C PRO A 48 13.31 -15.59 -15.81
N GLU A 49 13.77 -16.08 -16.96
CA GLU A 49 13.38 -17.39 -17.46
C GLU A 49 13.89 -18.48 -16.51
N GLN A 50 12.99 -19.13 -15.76
CA GLN A 50 12.79 -20.59 -15.78
C GLN A 50 12.06 -21.16 -14.54
N MET A 51 11.05 -21.99 -14.86
CA MET A 51 10.63 -23.23 -14.18
C MET A 51 9.65 -23.23 -12.98
N HIS A 52 8.45 -23.70 -13.32
CA HIS A 52 7.66 -24.75 -12.64
C HIS A 52 7.24 -24.56 -11.16
N LYS A 53 6.02 -24.04 -10.96
CA LYS A 53 4.82 -24.82 -10.56
C LYS A 53 3.65 -23.88 -10.36
N SER A 54 2.51 -24.24 -10.95
CA SER A 54 1.22 -23.56 -10.83
C SER A 54 0.65 -23.72 -9.42
N VAL A 55 0.72 -22.67 -8.61
CA VAL A 55 -0.21 -22.39 -7.51
C VAL A 55 -0.58 -20.92 -7.62
N ALA A 56 -1.88 -20.66 -7.61
CA ALA A 56 -2.44 -19.32 -7.77
C ALA A 56 -1.98 -18.41 -6.62
N ASP A 57 -1.07 -17.48 -6.93
CA ASP A 57 -1.02 -16.15 -6.33
C ASP A 57 -0.27 -15.22 -7.29
N GLU A 58 -1.02 -14.44 -8.06
CA GLU A 58 -0.49 -13.51 -9.05
C GLU A 58 0.09 -12.28 -8.33
N GLY A 59 1.35 -12.35 -7.88
CA GLY A 59 2.09 -11.16 -7.45
C GLY A 59 3.13 -11.32 -6.35
N SER A 60 3.20 -12.46 -5.65
CA SER A 60 4.23 -12.65 -4.62
C SER A 60 5.53 -13.16 -5.24
N LYS A 61 6.67 -12.48 -5.01
CA LYS A 61 7.99 -13.01 -5.39
C LYS A 61 8.22 -14.37 -4.71
N PRO A 62 8.98 -15.30 -5.29
CA PRO A 62 9.39 -16.51 -4.57
C PRO A 62 10.08 -16.12 -3.26
N GLY A 63 9.58 -16.62 -2.13
CA GLY A 63 10.08 -16.28 -0.79
C GLY A 63 9.47 -15.00 -0.19
N GLU A 64 8.66 -14.23 -0.91
CA GLU A 64 7.89 -13.14 -0.31
C GLU A 64 6.64 -13.67 0.37
N VAL A 65 6.46 -13.29 1.63
CA VAL A 65 5.29 -13.64 2.43
C VAL A 65 4.74 -12.45 3.18
N VAL A 66 3.42 -12.35 3.21
CA VAL A 66 2.74 -11.24 3.87
C VAL A 66 2.41 -11.60 5.30
N LEU A 67 2.78 -10.73 6.23
CA LEU A 67 2.29 -10.75 7.61
C LEU A 67 1.38 -9.54 7.79
N ASN A 68 0.08 -9.79 8.01
CA ASN A 68 -0.90 -8.74 8.24
C ASN A 68 -1.10 -8.53 9.74
N VAL A 69 -1.14 -7.27 10.17
CA VAL A 69 -1.47 -6.86 11.53
C VAL A 69 -2.67 -5.92 11.45
N MET A 70 -3.79 -6.34 12.01
CA MET A 70 -5.04 -5.59 11.92
C MET A 70 -5.74 -5.53 13.26
N ARG A 71 -6.60 -4.53 13.44
CA ARG A 71 -7.49 -4.45 14.60
C ARG A 71 -8.85 -5.05 14.22
N GLU A 72 -9.30 -6.02 15.01
CA GLU A 72 -10.64 -6.60 14.90
C GLU A 72 -11.69 -5.67 15.56
N ASP A 73 -12.97 -5.90 15.26
CA ASP A 73 -14.09 -5.09 15.77
C ASP A 73 -14.16 -5.05 17.31
N ASP A 74 -13.64 -6.08 17.98
CA ASP A 74 -13.56 -6.17 19.45
C ASP A 74 -12.38 -5.40 20.06
N GLY A 75 -11.55 -4.78 19.23
CA GLY A 75 -10.36 -4.02 19.61
C GLY A 75 -9.09 -4.87 19.74
N THR A 76 -9.18 -6.20 19.60
CA THR A 76 -8.05 -7.13 19.62
C THR A 76 -7.18 -6.91 18.38
N ILE A 77 -5.86 -6.93 18.56
CA ILE A 77 -4.94 -6.84 17.43
C ILE A 77 -4.63 -8.26 16.96
N MET A 78 -4.94 -8.57 15.71
CA MET A 78 -4.75 -9.88 15.10
C MET A 78 -3.53 -9.85 14.16
N CYS A 79 -2.63 -10.82 14.35
CA CYS A 79 -1.57 -11.14 13.41
C CYS A 79 -2.00 -12.31 12.54
N ILE A 80 -1.95 -12.15 11.22
CA ILE A 80 -2.25 -13.19 10.24
C ILE A 80 -1.01 -13.43 9.39
N PHE A 81 -0.54 -14.67 9.37
CA PHE A 81 0.62 -15.09 8.58
C PHE A 81 0.33 -16.44 7.93
N GLN A 82 0.31 -16.46 6.60
CA GLN A 82 -0.12 -17.62 5.82
C GLN A 82 -1.45 -18.18 6.34
N ASN A 83 -1.49 -19.44 6.78
CA ASN A 83 -2.66 -20.11 7.31
C ASN A 83 -2.74 -20.10 8.85
N SER A 84 -2.02 -19.20 9.50
CA SER A 84 -1.97 -19.06 10.97
C SER A 84 -2.46 -17.68 11.38
N LYS A 85 -3.18 -17.64 12.51
CA LYS A 85 -3.64 -16.41 13.15
C LYS A 85 -3.27 -16.40 14.63
N LEU A 86 -2.89 -15.25 15.15
CA LEU A 86 -2.51 -15.05 16.55
C LEU A 86 -3.01 -13.70 17.04
N ALA A 87 -3.79 -13.71 18.12
CA ALA A 87 -4.19 -12.48 18.81
C ALA A 87 -3.02 -11.95 19.66
N LEU A 88 -2.72 -10.65 19.52
CA LEU A 88 -1.75 -9.94 20.33
C LEU A 88 -2.39 -9.52 21.64
N GLU A 89 -2.36 -10.43 22.62
CA GLU A 89 -2.77 -10.09 23.97
C GLU A 89 -1.65 -9.32 24.71
N PRO A 90 -1.99 -8.28 25.50
CA PRO A 90 -1.03 -7.57 26.33
C PRO A 90 -0.54 -8.48 27.47
N GLY A 91 0.63 -9.10 27.30
CA GLY A 91 1.22 -9.99 28.29
C GLY A 91 2.61 -10.50 27.90
N GLN A 92 3.25 -11.25 28.81
CA GLN A 92 4.49 -11.96 28.52
C GLN A 92 4.16 -13.29 27.81
N GLY A 93 4.57 -13.43 26.55
CA GLY A 93 4.41 -14.67 25.77
C GLY A 93 4.17 -14.44 24.29
N THR A 94 3.53 -13.32 23.96
CA THR A 94 3.06 -12.98 22.61
C THR A 94 4.18 -12.90 21.58
N ILE A 95 5.36 -12.39 21.96
CA ILE A 95 6.53 -12.30 21.05
C ILE A 95 7.06 -13.71 20.72
N ALA A 96 7.19 -14.59 21.70
CA ALA A 96 7.73 -15.94 21.50
C ALA A 96 6.75 -16.86 20.76
N GLU A 97 5.46 -16.63 20.92
CA GLU A 97 4.41 -17.30 20.12
C GLU A 97 4.43 -16.82 18.67
N LEU A 98 4.56 -15.51 18.47
CA LEU A 98 4.64 -14.93 17.14
C LEU A 98 5.93 -15.35 16.41
N GLU A 99 7.06 -15.38 17.10
CA GLU A 99 8.33 -15.91 16.57
C GLU A 99 8.19 -17.38 16.13
N ARG A 100 7.58 -18.23 16.97
CA ARG A 100 7.33 -19.65 16.62
C ARG A 100 6.40 -19.79 15.43
N MET A 101 5.34 -18.97 15.36
CA MET A 101 4.42 -18.94 14.22
C MET A 101 5.14 -18.55 12.93
N ILE A 102 6.00 -17.51 12.98
CA ILE A 102 6.77 -17.05 11.83
C ILE A 102 7.77 -18.14 11.41
N ASN A 103 8.60 -18.65 12.31
CA ASN A 103 9.62 -19.66 12.00
C ASN A 103 9.02 -20.91 11.36
N ARG A 104 7.88 -21.40 11.89
CA ARG A 104 7.17 -22.54 11.30
C ARG A 104 6.70 -22.25 9.87
N GLY A 105 6.23 -21.04 9.61
CA GLY A 105 5.83 -20.64 8.26
C GLY A 105 7.02 -20.49 7.30
N ILE A 106 8.18 -20.07 7.79
CA ILE A 106 9.43 -19.98 7.00
C ILE A 106 9.98 -21.37 6.67
N GLU A 107 9.94 -22.30 7.63
CA GLU A 107 10.35 -23.70 7.41
C GLU A 107 9.55 -24.37 6.29
N LEU A 108 8.26 -24.08 6.19
CA LEU A 108 7.38 -24.57 5.11
C LEU A 108 7.76 -24.01 3.72
N LEU A 109 8.50 -22.91 3.67
CA LEU A 109 8.95 -22.24 2.45
C LEU A 109 10.38 -22.59 2.06
N HIS A 110 10.96 -23.63 2.65
CA HIS A 110 12.36 -24.04 2.45
C HIS A 110 13.41 -23.08 3.02
N GLY A 111 13.05 -22.25 4.01
CA GLY A 111 14.02 -21.61 4.90
C GLY A 111 14.43 -20.17 4.56
N GLU A 112 14.10 -19.67 3.37
CA GLU A 112 14.33 -18.26 3.01
C GLU A 112 13.01 -17.55 2.81
N ALA A 113 12.79 -16.48 3.58
CA ALA A 113 11.56 -15.71 3.51
C ALA A 113 11.81 -14.22 3.74
N MET A 114 11.37 -13.41 2.77
CA MET A 114 11.21 -11.98 2.89
C MET A 114 9.79 -11.68 3.41
N ILE A 115 9.70 -11.08 4.60
CA ILE A 115 8.41 -10.74 5.22
C ILE A 115 7.98 -9.34 4.80
N ASN A 116 6.87 -9.27 4.07
CA ASN A 116 6.15 -8.04 3.80
C ASN A 116 5.14 -7.77 4.94
N LEU A 117 5.51 -6.88 5.86
CA LEU A 117 4.64 -6.46 6.96
C LEU A 117 3.63 -5.44 6.44
N ARG A 118 2.35 -5.81 6.52
CA ARG A 118 1.20 -4.93 6.30
C ARG A 118 0.51 -4.68 7.62
N MET A 119 0.18 -3.43 7.90
CA MET A 119 -0.47 -3.05 9.13
C MET A 119 -1.56 -2.01 8.89
N ASP A 120 -2.62 -2.08 9.69
CA ASP A 120 -3.67 -1.06 9.69
C ASP A 120 -3.09 0.31 10.03
N ARG A 121 -3.58 1.33 9.32
CA ARG A 121 -3.12 2.72 9.48
C ARG A 121 -3.36 3.27 10.89
N GLU A 122 -4.34 2.73 11.61
CA GLU A 122 -4.73 3.21 12.94
C GLU A 122 -3.90 2.58 14.07
N LEU A 123 -3.06 1.58 13.78
CA LEU A 123 -2.20 0.97 14.78
C LEU A 123 -1.08 1.92 15.20
N VAL A 124 -0.93 2.13 16.51
CA VAL A 124 0.16 2.94 17.04
C VAL A 124 1.42 2.11 17.22
N PHE A 125 2.60 2.73 17.18
CA PHE A 125 3.89 2.01 17.29
C PHE A 125 3.97 1.04 18.47
N ARG A 126 3.40 1.42 19.63
CA ARG A 126 3.38 0.56 20.82
C ARG A 126 2.71 -0.80 20.57
N GLU A 127 1.73 -0.84 19.66
CA GLU A 127 0.87 -2.00 19.39
C GLU A 127 1.52 -2.98 18.43
N TYR A 128 2.18 -2.50 17.37
CA TYR A 128 2.87 -3.37 16.40
C TYR A 128 4.36 -3.59 16.71
N LYS A 129 4.95 -2.87 17.68
CA LYS A 129 6.34 -3.11 18.13
C LYS A 129 6.64 -4.58 18.50
N PRO A 130 5.75 -5.33 19.17
CA PRO A 130 5.96 -6.75 19.44
C PRO A 130 6.11 -7.57 18.15
N VAL A 131 5.41 -7.19 17.09
CA VAL A 131 5.47 -7.84 15.77
C VAL A 131 6.83 -7.65 15.12
N ILE A 132 7.30 -6.41 15.06
CA ILE A 132 8.64 -6.09 14.54
C ILE A 132 9.71 -6.85 15.34
N THR A 133 9.56 -6.89 16.66
CA THR A 133 10.50 -7.59 17.55
C THR A 133 10.50 -9.11 17.30
N ALA A 134 9.33 -9.70 17.04
CA ALA A 134 9.24 -11.13 16.72
C ALA A 134 9.83 -11.46 15.35
N ILE A 135 9.57 -10.63 14.33
CA ILE A 135 10.18 -10.78 13.00
C ILE A 135 11.70 -10.68 13.11
N ALA A 136 12.22 -9.69 13.84
CA ALA A 136 13.67 -9.52 14.02
C ALA A 136 14.35 -10.67 14.78
N LYS A 137 13.60 -11.47 15.55
CA LYS A 137 14.10 -12.67 16.24
C LYS A 137 13.89 -13.97 15.45
N SER A 138 13.08 -13.91 14.39
CA SER A 138 12.78 -15.05 13.54
C SER A 138 13.91 -15.32 12.53
N ASN A 139 13.78 -16.41 11.78
CA ASN A 139 14.67 -16.77 10.68
C ASN A 139 14.38 -15.99 9.38
N ALA A 140 13.62 -14.89 9.44
CA ALA A 140 13.34 -14.08 8.28
C ALA A 140 14.62 -13.46 7.71
N SER A 141 14.81 -13.58 6.40
CA SER A 141 15.99 -13.06 5.71
C SER A 141 15.94 -11.55 5.54
N GLU A 142 14.73 -11.01 5.32
CA GLU A 142 14.49 -9.59 5.10
C GLU A 142 13.07 -9.22 5.55
N MET A 143 12.88 -7.96 5.94
CA MET A 143 11.58 -7.41 6.31
C MET A 143 11.35 -6.08 5.58
N ILE A 144 10.21 -5.98 4.90
CA ILE A 144 9.74 -4.76 4.25
C ILE A 144 8.44 -4.33 4.93
N ILE A 145 8.32 -3.04 5.23
CA ILE A 145 7.07 -2.47 5.75
C ILE A 145 6.34 -1.78 4.60
N SER A 146 5.22 -2.35 4.16
CA SER A 146 4.38 -1.75 3.12
C SER A 146 3.39 -0.77 3.74
N GLY A 147 3.27 0.43 3.16
CA GLY A 147 2.30 1.45 3.58
C GLY A 147 2.82 2.51 4.56
N LEU A 148 4.05 2.40 5.05
CA LEU A 148 4.69 3.45 5.85
C LEU A 148 5.49 4.41 4.95
N GLN A 149 4.80 5.20 4.12
CA GLN A 149 5.45 6.38 3.53
C GLN A 149 5.57 7.48 4.59
N GLU A 150 6.64 7.42 5.38
CA GLU A 150 7.05 8.57 6.19
C GLU A 150 7.85 9.51 5.28
N LYS A 151 7.20 10.60 4.86
CA LYS A 151 7.87 11.75 4.26
C LYS A 151 8.81 12.36 5.30
N ARG A 152 10.05 11.87 5.36
CA ARG A 152 11.13 12.58 6.07
C ARG A 152 11.50 13.81 5.26
N ASP A 153 10.86 14.94 5.57
CA ASP A 153 11.28 16.26 5.10
C ASP A 153 12.72 16.52 5.59
N LYS A 154 13.71 16.28 4.72
CA LYS A 154 15.16 16.49 4.97
C LYS A 154 15.57 17.97 4.96
N ASN A 155 14.66 18.92 5.21
CA ASN A 155 14.92 20.36 5.05
C ASN A 155 14.84 21.20 6.34
N ALA A 156 15.08 20.61 7.51
CA ALA A 156 15.06 21.35 8.80
C ALA A 156 16.37 21.30 9.61
N ALA A 157 17.52 21.03 8.98
CA ALA A 157 18.81 21.08 9.68
C ALA A 157 19.98 21.53 8.79
N ILE A 158 19.82 22.65 8.09
CA ILE A 158 20.96 23.47 7.65
C ILE A 158 20.66 24.92 8.04
N GLY A 159 20.66 25.16 9.35
CA GLY A 159 20.68 26.49 9.94
C GLY A 159 22.06 26.75 10.52
N THR A 160 22.92 27.40 9.72
CA THR A 160 23.96 28.35 10.12
C THR A 160 24.59 28.19 11.51
N ASN A 161 25.81 27.64 11.55
CA ASN A 161 26.83 28.09 12.49
C ASN A 161 28.02 28.62 11.68
N ALA A 162 28.12 29.95 11.61
CA ALA A 162 29.32 30.62 11.15
C ALA A 162 30.43 30.47 12.22
N PRO A 163 31.71 30.31 11.84
CA PRO A 163 32.80 30.34 12.80
C PRO A 163 32.98 31.76 13.33
N GLN A 164 32.75 31.95 14.61
CA GLN A 164 33.08 33.17 15.33
C GLN A 164 34.58 33.14 15.62
N THR A 165 35.37 33.91 14.88
CA THR A 165 36.79 34.12 15.15
C THR A 165 36.96 35.03 16.36
N ASP A 166 37.53 34.50 17.43
CA ASP A 166 38.09 35.27 18.55
C ASP A 166 39.16 36.25 18.07
N PRO A 167 39.15 37.51 18.53
CA PRO A 167 40.33 38.36 18.49
C PRO A 167 41.05 38.31 19.84
N ALA A 168 42.27 37.79 19.86
CA ALA A 168 43.21 37.94 20.97
C ALA A 168 44.61 38.22 20.42
N ALA A 169 45.20 39.33 20.90
CA ALA A 169 46.59 39.80 20.73
C ALA A 169 46.98 40.20 19.29
N GLU A 170 47.52 41.37 18.99
CA GLU A 170 48.35 42.36 19.70
C GLU A 170 47.94 43.81 19.39
#